data_AF-A0AAV1QMD7-F1
#
_entry.id   AF-A0AAV1QMD7-F1
#
_cell.length_a   1.000
_cell.length_b   1.000
_cell.length_c   1.000
_cell.angle_alpha   90.00
_cell.angle_beta   90.00
_cell.angle_gamma   90.00
#
_symmetry.space_group_name_H-M   'P 1'
#
loop_
_entity.id
_entity.type
_entity.pdbx_description
1 polymer ?
#
loop_
_entity_poly.entity_id
_entity_poly.type
_entity_poly.pdbx_seq_one_letter_code
_entity_poly.pdbx_strand_id
1 'polypeptide(L)'
;SVENPIYNIRWKQGPNIAMEWSGDKIISYRQFKDRGSLDISTGVMTITGLTRELSGIYTVEINNKETSKTQLLVISPVPKPTISVLCEMTHCVFSCDGNITGAEPVTYWWTAGEKRWTSTDKHKITK
;
A
#
# COMPACT_ATOMS: atom_id res chain seq x y z
N SER A 1 -7.85 -30.29 -17.49
CA SER A 1 -8.80 -29.16 -17.43
C SER A 1 -8.51 -28.29 -18.63
N VAL A 2 -9.47 -28.05 -19.52
CA VAL A 2 -9.26 -27.11 -20.62
C VAL A 2 -9.47 -25.72 -20.03
N GLU A 3 -8.40 -24.93 -19.91
CA GLU A 3 -8.54 -23.51 -19.58
C GLU A 3 -9.28 -22.84 -20.73
N ASN A 4 -10.43 -22.25 -20.44
CA ASN A 4 -11.16 -21.48 -21.45
C ASN A 4 -10.29 -20.30 -21.87
N PRO A 5 -10.05 -20.09 -23.18
CA PRO A 5 -9.23 -18.98 -23.65
C PRO A 5 -9.82 -17.65 -23.17
N ILE A 6 -8.95 -16.74 -22.75
CA ILE A 6 -9.34 -15.40 -22.36
C ILE A 6 -9.68 -14.60 -23.62
N TYR A 7 -10.90 -14.07 -23.71
CA TYR A 7 -11.37 -13.23 -24.82
C TYR A 7 -11.73 -11.81 -24.39
N ASN A 8 -11.84 -11.56 -23.08
CA ASN A 8 -12.09 -10.24 -22.53
C ASN A 8 -11.47 -10.11 -21.13
N ILE A 9 -10.84 -8.97 -20.86
CA ILE A 9 -10.34 -8.58 -19.54
C ILE A 9 -10.73 -7.12 -19.27
N ARG A 10 -11.22 -6.82 -18.08
CA ARG A 10 -11.45 -5.45 -17.64
C ARG A 10 -11.06 -5.28 -16.17
N TRP A 11 -10.09 -4.40 -15.93
CA TRP A 11 -9.73 -3.92 -14.60
C TRP A 11 -10.43 -2.61 -14.30
N LYS A 12 -10.92 -2.46 -13.07
CA LYS A 12 -11.50 -1.22 -12.55
C LYS A 12 -10.78 -0.79 -11.27
N GLN A 13 -10.65 0.52 -11.07
CA GLN A 13 -10.32 1.14 -9.79
C GLN A 13 -11.59 1.85 -9.29
N GLY A 14 -12.24 1.27 -8.29
CA GLY A 14 -13.59 1.65 -7.87
C GLY A 14 -14.59 1.48 -9.02
N PRO A 15 -15.42 2.50 -9.33
CA PRO A 15 -16.38 2.42 -10.44
C PRO A 15 -15.74 2.61 -11.83
N ASN A 16 -14.49 3.06 -11.88
CA ASN A 16 -13.87 3.54 -13.11
C ASN A 16 -12.96 2.50 -13.74
N ILE A 17 -13.10 2.27 -15.05
CA ILE A 17 -12.21 1.37 -15.79
C ILE A 17 -10.77 1.91 -15.72
N ALA A 18 -9.84 1.02 -15.39
CA ALA A 18 -8.40 1.28 -15.34
C ALA A 18 -7.73 0.83 -16.64
N MET A 19 -7.96 -0.42 -17.05
CA MET A 19 -7.47 -0.99 -18.30
C MET A 19 -8.47 -2.05 -18.80
N GLU A 20 -8.61 -2.20 -20.11
CA GLU A 20 -9.42 -3.28 -20.68
C GLU A 20 -8.86 -3.80 -22.00
N TRP A 21 -9.23 -5.03 -22.33
CA TRP A 21 -8.89 -5.70 -23.57
C TRP A 21 -10.06 -6.62 -23.99
N SER A 22 -10.36 -6.66 -25.29
CA SER A 22 -11.46 -7.47 -25.83
C SER A 22 -11.15 -7.97 -27.24
N GLY A 23 -10.00 -8.64 -27.40
CA GLY A 23 -9.61 -9.27 -28.67
C GLY A 23 -8.83 -8.39 -29.66
N ASP A 24 -8.79 -7.08 -29.45
CA ASP A 24 -8.02 -6.13 -30.28
C ASP A 24 -6.85 -5.57 -29.45
N LYS A 25 -6.82 -4.25 -29.20
CA LYS A 25 -5.79 -3.58 -28.42
C LYS A 25 -6.12 -3.48 -26.94
N ILE A 26 -5.09 -3.36 -26.12
CA ILE A 26 -5.22 -2.94 -24.72
C ILE A 26 -5.54 -1.45 -24.70
N ILE A 27 -6.57 -1.07 -23.94
CA ILE A 27 -6.97 0.32 -23.71
C ILE A 27 -6.70 0.66 -22.26
N SER A 28 -5.85 1.68 -22.04
CA SER A 28 -5.51 2.20 -20.72
C SER A 28 -6.14 3.57 -20.47
N TYR A 29 -6.59 3.79 -19.24
CA TYR A 29 -7.28 5.02 -18.84
C TYR A 29 -6.49 5.80 -17.78
N ARG A 30 -6.66 7.13 -17.77
CA ARG A 30 -6.10 8.04 -16.74
C ARG A 30 -4.60 7.76 -16.46
N GLN A 31 -4.23 7.57 -15.19
CA GLN A 31 -2.87 7.31 -14.76
C GLN A 31 -2.32 5.94 -15.18
N PHE A 32 -3.18 5.01 -15.61
CA PHE A 32 -2.77 3.68 -16.08
C PHE A 32 -2.21 3.70 -17.50
N LYS A 33 -2.32 4.82 -18.23
CA LYS A 33 -1.65 5.00 -19.53
C LYS A 33 -0.14 4.94 -19.41
N ASP A 34 0.40 5.56 -18.36
CA ASP A 34 1.84 5.68 -18.15
C ASP A 34 2.37 4.67 -17.13
N ARG A 35 1.49 4.12 -16.29
CA ARG A 35 1.85 3.30 -15.13
C ARG A 35 1.36 1.87 -15.20
N GLY A 36 0.41 1.57 -16.09
CA GLY A 36 -0.28 0.28 -16.17
C GLY A 36 0.22 -0.57 -17.33
N SER A 37 0.32 -1.88 -17.09
CA SER A 37 0.50 -2.90 -18.11
C SER A 37 -0.44 -4.06 -17.83
N LEU A 38 -0.93 -4.70 -18.90
CA LEU A 38 -1.89 -5.80 -18.82
C LEU A 38 -1.35 -7.00 -19.60
N ASP A 39 -1.20 -8.13 -18.91
CA ASP A 39 -0.91 -9.41 -19.54
C ASP A 39 -2.24 -10.06 -19.96
N ILE A 40 -2.46 -10.17 -21.27
CA ILE A 40 -3.70 -10.73 -21.82
C ILE A 40 -3.78 -12.26 -21.71
N SER A 41 -2.65 -12.93 -21.49
CA SER A 41 -2.61 -14.39 -21.33
C SER A 41 -3.03 -14.82 -19.92
N THR A 42 -2.75 -13.99 -18.92
CA THR A 42 -3.02 -14.29 -17.50
C THR A 42 -4.10 -13.40 -16.88
N GLY A 43 -4.40 -12.25 -17.49
CA GLY A 43 -5.28 -11.24 -16.92
C GLY A 43 -4.63 -10.35 -15.85
N VAL A 44 -3.33 -10.51 -15.59
CA VAL A 44 -2.61 -9.76 -14.55
C VAL A 44 -2.37 -8.31 -15.00
N MET A 45 -2.82 -7.35 -14.18
CA MET A 45 -2.47 -5.94 -14.33
C MET A 45 -1.32 -5.59 -13.39
N THR A 46 -0.25 -5.02 -13.93
CA THR A 46 0.89 -4.49 -13.16
C THR A 46 0.85 -2.97 -13.17
N ILE A 47 0.94 -2.36 -11.98
CA ILE A 47 1.00 -0.91 -11.77
C ILE A 47 2.40 -0.56 -11.27
N THR A 48 3.06 0.40 -11.91
CA THR A 48 4.39 0.89 -11.53
C THR A 48 4.34 2.32 -10.99
N GLY A 49 5.38 2.74 -10.27
CA GLY A 49 5.46 4.09 -9.69
C GLY A 49 4.26 4.40 -8.80
N LEU A 50 4.05 3.61 -7.74
CA LEU A 50 2.90 3.78 -6.86
C LEU A 50 2.88 5.18 -6.22
N THR A 51 1.73 5.83 -6.27
CA THR A 51 1.43 7.10 -5.60
C THR A 51 0.14 6.95 -4.79
N ARG A 52 -0.14 7.85 -3.85
CA ARG A 52 -1.35 7.76 -3.01
C ARG A 52 -2.64 7.70 -3.82
N GLU A 53 -2.71 8.39 -4.96
CA GLU A 53 -3.86 8.42 -5.87
C GLU A 53 -4.17 7.06 -6.52
N LEU A 54 -3.19 6.15 -6.54
CA LEU A 54 -3.37 4.77 -6.97
C LEU A 54 -3.95 3.87 -5.86
N SER A 55 -4.14 4.38 -4.65
CA SER A 55 -4.88 3.65 -3.63
C SER A 55 -6.33 3.46 -4.06
N GLY A 56 -6.93 2.35 -3.66
CA GLY A 56 -8.33 2.08 -3.95
C GLY A 56 -8.62 0.59 -4.03
N ILE A 57 -9.88 0.32 -4.36
CA ILE A 57 -10.37 -1.03 -4.60
C ILE A 57 -10.21 -1.34 -6.08
N TYR A 58 -9.52 -2.42 -6.38
CA TYR A 58 -9.36 -2.94 -7.72
C TYR A 58 -10.19 -4.19 -7.92
N THR A 59 -10.94 -4.25 -9.01
CA THR A 59 -11.69 -5.46 -9.43
C THR A 59 -11.31 -5.84 -10.84
N VAL A 60 -11.31 -7.15 -11.10
CA VAL A 60 -11.06 -7.71 -12.42
C VAL A 60 -12.23 -8.55 -12.90
N GLU A 61 -12.65 -8.28 -14.12
CA GLU A 61 -13.57 -9.09 -14.90
C GLU A 61 -12.75 -9.83 -15.98
N ILE A 62 -12.80 -11.16 -15.99
CA ILE A 62 -12.21 -11.99 -17.04
C ILE A 62 -13.34 -12.80 -17.68
N ASN A 63 -13.44 -12.77 -19.01
CA ASN A 63 -14.50 -13.44 -19.76
C ASN A 63 -15.91 -13.10 -19.25
N ASN A 64 -16.14 -11.80 -18.98
CA ASN A 64 -17.37 -11.24 -18.42
C ASN A 64 -17.74 -11.75 -17.01
N LYS A 65 -16.79 -12.33 -16.28
CA LYS A 65 -16.98 -12.80 -14.91
C LYS A 65 -16.05 -12.05 -13.95
N GLU A 66 -16.62 -11.37 -12.97
CA GLU A 66 -15.85 -10.79 -11.88
C GLU A 66 -15.15 -11.91 -11.11
N THR A 67 -13.83 -11.82 -11.00
CA THR A 67 -13.00 -12.90 -10.45
C THR A 67 -12.52 -12.55 -9.05
N SER A 68 -11.95 -11.36 -8.87
CA SER A 68 -11.35 -10.97 -7.60
C SER A 68 -11.41 -9.47 -7.35
N LYS A 69 -11.37 -9.13 -6.06
CA LYS A 69 -11.30 -7.77 -5.54
C LYS A 69 -10.09 -7.66 -4.63
N THR A 70 -9.25 -6.66 -4.89
CA THR A 70 -8.04 -6.38 -4.13
C THR A 70 -8.05 -4.94 -3.66
N GLN A 71 -7.74 -4.68 -2.39
CA GLN A 71 -7.56 -3.32 -1.88
C GLN A 71 -6.08 -2.96 -1.91
N LEU A 72 -5.73 -1.91 -2.63
CA LEU A 72 -4.40 -1.32 -2.66
C LEU A 72 -4.38 -0.07 -1.77
N LEU A 73 -3.45 -0.02 -0.82
CA LEU A 73 -3.16 1.16 -0.02
C LEU A 73 -1.69 1.53 -0.23
N VAL A 74 -1.46 2.71 -0.80
CA VAL A 74 -0.11 3.25 -0.98
C VAL A 74 0.17 4.22 0.16
N ILE A 75 1.12 3.84 1.03
CA ILE A 75 1.55 4.64 2.18
C ILE A 75 2.80 5.45 1.84
N SER A 76 3.03 6.52 2.60
CA SER A 76 4.25 7.30 2.54
C SER A 76 5.39 6.65 3.31
N PRO A 77 6.64 6.96 2.93
CA PRO A 77 7.81 6.60 3.72
C PRO A 77 7.70 7.20 5.13
N VAL A 78 8.08 6.41 6.14
CA VAL A 78 8.20 6.90 7.52
C VAL A 78 9.42 7.83 7.58
N PRO A 79 9.26 9.11 7.97
CA PRO A 79 10.40 10.01 8.10
C PRO A 79 11.28 9.59 9.28
N LYS A 80 12.54 10.04 9.26
CA LYS A 80 13.43 9.88 10.42
C LYS A 80 12.81 10.61 11.63
N PRO A 81 12.50 9.92 12.74
CA PRO A 81 11.92 10.57 13.90
C PRO A 81 12.98 11.32 14.71
N THR A 82 12.52 12.22 15.57
CA THR A 82 13.30 12.90 16.60
C THR A 82 13.04 12.22 17.94
N ILE A 83 14.12 11.90 18.66
CA ILE A 83 14.02 11.41 20.03
C ILE A 83 14.20 12.58 20.99
N SER A 84 13.25 12.79 21.88
CA SER A 84 13.35 13.74 22.98
C SER A 84 13.21 13.01 24.32
N VAL A 85 13.76 13.59 25.39
CA VAL A 85 13.71 13.03 26.74
C VAL A 85 13.24 14.09 27.72
N LEU A 86 12.31 13.71 28.60
CA LEU A 86 11.85 14.50 29.73
C LEU A 86 12.08 13.69 31.01
N CYS A 87 12.91 14.22 31.92
CA CYS A 87 13.21 13.56 33.18
C CYS A 87 12.62 14.34 34.35
N GLU A 88 12.01 13.60 35.26
CA GLU A 88 11.60 14.05 36.60
C GLU A 88 12.44 13.32 37.66
N MET A 89 12.16 13.56 38.96
CA MET A 89 12.96 13.01 40.06
C MET A 89 13.05 11.47 40.08
N THR A 90 12.00 10.78 39.64
CA THR A 90 11.86 9.31 39.77
C THR A 90 11.87 8.58 38.45
N HIS A 91 11.73 9.28 37.33
CA HIS A 91 11.54 8.66 36.03
C HIS A 91 11.93 9.58 34.87
N CYS A 92 12.26 8.97 33.73
CA CYS A 92 12.44 9.66 32.47
C CYS A 92 11.47 9.09 31.43
N VAL A 93 10.94 9.96 30.59
CA VAL A 93 10.08 9.61 29.46
C VAL A 93 10.80 10.01 28.18
N PHE A 94 11.07 9.03 27.33
CA PHE A 94 11.52 9.24 25.96
C PHE A 94 10.32 9.36 25.04
N SER A 95 10.35 10.29 24.10
CA SER A 95 9.33 10.46 23.06
C SER A 95 9.97 10.36 21.68
N CYS A 96 9.32 9.61 20.79
CA CYS A 96 9.72 9.40 19.40
C CYS A 96 8.73 10.14 18.52
N ASP A 97 9.10 11.34 18.09
CA ASP A 97 8.23 12.24 17.34
C ASP A 97 8.60 12.24 15.86
N GLY A 98 7.60 12.11 15.00
CA GLY A 98 7.77 12.17 13.56
C GLY A 98 6.44 12.43 12.86
N ASN A 99 6.48 13.13 11.73
CA ASN A 99 5.28 13.35 10.93
C ASN A 99 4.86 12.04 10.24
N ILE A 100 3.93 11.31 10.85
CA ILE A 100 3.46 10.02 10.33
C ILE A 100 2.38 10.14 9.26
N THR A 101 2.00 11.38 8.86
CA THR A 101 0.87 11.63 7.97
C THR A 101 0.94 10.78 6.70
N GLY A 102 0.01 9.83 6.60
CA GLY A 102 -0.18 8.85 5.52
C GLY A 102 0.91 7.79 5.39
N ALA A 103 1.72 7.58 6.42
CA ALA A 103 2.57 6.39 6.60
C ALA A 103 1.90 5.33 7.48
N GLU A 104 0.62 5.52 7.86
CA GLU A 104 -0.10 4.64 8.77
C GLU A 104 -0.51 3.30 8.12
N PRO A 105 -0.51 2.19 8.91
CA PRO A 105 -0.13 2.12 10.32
C PRO A 105 1.39 2.05 10.54
N VAL A 106 1.90 2.79 11.54
CA VAL A 106 3.31 2.74 11.97
C VAL A 106 3.47 1.91 13.24
N THR A 107 4.65 1.33 13.44
CA THR A 107 5.00 0.56 14.64
C THR A 107 6.17 1.23 15.36
N TYR A 108 6.11 1.28 16.69
CA TYR A 108 7.17 1.84 17.53
C TYR A 108 7.90 0.75 18.31
N TRP A 109 9.21 0.88 18.40
CA TRP A 109 10.04 0.10 19.30
C TRP A 109 11.19 0.96 19.80
N TRP A 110 11.66 0.64 21.00
CA TRP A 110 12.74 1.32 21.69
C TRP A 110 13.89 0.35 21.89
N THR A 111 15.12 0.81 21.70
CA THR A 111 16.33 -0.02 21.88
C THR A 111 17.39 0.71 22.68
N ALA A 112 18.00 0.02 23.65
CA ALA A 112 19.16 0.51 24.38
C ALA A 112 20.17 -0.64 24.53
N GLY A 113 21.28 -0.56 23.81
CA GLY A 113 22.21 -1.70 23.66
C GLY A 113 21.48 -2.90 23.04
N GLU A 114 21.58 -4.06 23.68
CA GLU A 114 20.92 -5.29 23.25
C GLU A 114 19.44 -5.39 23.65
N LYS A 115 18.97 -4.52 24.54
CA LYS A 115 17.59 -4.56 25.04
C LYS A 115 16.65 -3.88 24.05
N ARG A 116 15.49 -4.51 23.80
CA ARG A 116 14.43 -4.01 22.93
C ARG A 116 13.09 -4.05 23.65
N TRP A 117 12.30 -2.99 23.50
CA TRP A 117 10.94 -2.89 24.03
C TRP A 117 9.99 -2.47 22.92
N THR A 118 8.85 -3.16 22.81
CA THR A 118 7.72 -2.68 22.01
C THR A 118 6.89 -1.74 22.87
N SER A 119 6.60 -0.54 22.36
CA SER A 119 5.85 0.47 23.11
C SER A 119 5.08 1.38 22.15
N THR A 120 4.59 2.51 22.63
CA THR A 120 4.06 3.57 21.77
C THR A 120 5.19 4.51 21.33
N ASP A 121 4.80 5.65 20.79
CA ASP A 121 5.62 6.86 20.62
C ASP A 121 6.33 7.31 21.92
N LYS A 122 6.00 6.75 23.09
CA LYS A 122 6.64 7.08 24.37
C LYS A 122 7.15 5.83 25.08
N HIS A 123 8.31 5.97 25.74
CA HIS A 123 8.88 4.94 26.60
C HIS A 123 9.33 5.52 27.94
N LYS A 124 8.81 4.96 29.03
CA LYS A 124 9.12 5.40 30.40
C LYS A 124 10.12 4.45 31.05
N ILE A 125 11.16 5.00 31.63
CA ILE A 125 12.08 4.29 32.54
C ILE A 125 11.98 4.91 33.93
N THR A 126 12.10 4.07 34.96
CA THR A 126 12.13 4.49 36.38
C THR A 126 13.48 4.18 36.98
N LYS A 127 13.88 4.97 37.97
CA LYS A 127 15.05 4.64 38.82
C LYS A 127 14.77 3.43 39.70
#